data_AF-A0A960YMJ3-F1
#
_entry.id   AF-A0A960YMJ3-F1
#
_cell.length_a   1.000
_cell.length_b   1.000
_cell.length_c   1.000
_cell.angle_alpha   90.00
_cell.angle_beta   90.00
_cell.angle_gamma   90.00
#
_symmetry.space_group_name_H-M   'P 1'
#
loop_
_entity.id
_entity.type
_entity.pdbx_description
1 polymer ?
#
loop_
_entity_poly.entity_id
_entity_poly.type
_entity_poly.pdbx_seq_one_letter_code
_entity_poly.pdbx_strand_id
1 'polypeptide(L)'
;EDVQSVLCELTNIVGASILNELANKTGLAITPTVPEFMMGNVDDLLSSIQSKSHPELDSRLIYISTDFFREDTELLGRLFMLPSRPNLVDLVSRLPG
;
A
#
# COMPACT_ATOMS: atom_id res chain seq x y z
N GLU A 1 12.02 -1.95 -19.56
CA GLU A 1 10.65 -2.47 -19.66
C GLU A 1 10.47 -3.76 -18.87
N ASP A 2 11.34 -4.75 -19.06
CA ASP A 2 11.25 -6.05 -18.33
C ASP A 2 11.28 -5.91 -16.81
N VAL A 3 12.24 -5.16 -16.25
CA VAL A 3 12.37 -5.00 -14.79
C VAL A 3 11.17 -4.26 -14.20
N GLN A 4 10.65 -3.25 -14.88
CA GLN A 4 9.47 -2.50 -14.44
C GLN A 4 8.24 -3.42 -14.38
N SER A 5 8.03 -4.23 -15.42
CA SER A 5 6.92 -5.18 -15.44
C SER A 5 7.03 -6.21 -14.31
N VAL A 6 8.25 -6.74 -14.05
CA VAL A 6 8.50 -7.65 -12.93
C VAL A 6 8.19 -6.99 -11.58
N LEU A 7 8.63 -5.75 -11.37
CA LEU A 7 8.35 -5.02 -10.12
C LEU A 7 6.86 -4.72 -9.94
N CYS A 8 6.16 -4.35 -11.02
CA CYS A 8 4.70 -4.19 -10.99
C CYS A 8 3.98 -5.49 -10.62
N GLU A 9 4.39 -6.62 -11.20
CA GLU A 9 3.77 -7.92 -10.92
C GLU A 9 4.04 -8.36 -9.47
N LEU A 10 5.28 -8.22 -8.99
CA LEU A 10 5.60 -8.47 -7.58
C LEU A 10 4.78 -7.59 -6.64
N THR A 11 4.62 -6.30 -6.98
CA THR A 11 3.80 -5.37 -6.21
C THR A 11 2.33 -5.77 -6.22
N ASN A 12 1.81 -6.23 -7.36
CA ASN A 12 0.45 -6.69 -7.50
C ASN A 12 0.19 -7.92 -6.62
N ILE A 13 1.09 -8.91 -6.65
CA ILE A 13 0.97 -10.14 -5.83
C ILE A 13 1.04 -9.82 -4.33
N VAL A 14 2.08 -9.09 -3.89
CA VAL A 14 2.28 -8.78 -2.47
C VAL A 14 1.20 -7.83 -1.96
N GLY A 15 0.90 -6.77 -2.72
CA GLY A 15 -0.14 -5.79 -2.39
C GLY A 15 -1.52 -6.43 -2.31
N ALA A 16 -1.92 -7.23 -3.31
CA ALA A 16 -3.19 -7.94 -3.26
C ALA A 16 -3.27 -8.92 -2.09
N SER A 17 -2.18 -9.60 -1.74
CA SER A 17 -2.15 -10.50 -0.57
C SER A 17 -2.44 -9.76 0.74
N ILE A 18 -1.82 -8.59 0.94
CA ILE A 18 -2.04 -7.75 2.12
C ILE A 18 -3.48 -7.20 2.14
N LEU A 19 -3.95 -6.67 1.02
CA LEU A 19 -5.29 -6.08 0.92
C LEU A 19 -6.40 -7.13 1.07
N ASN A 20 -6.20 -8.33 0.53
CA ASN A 20 -7.13 -9.46 0.70
C ASN A 20 -7.21 -9.90 2.17
N GLU A 21 -6.07 -9.99 2.86
CA GLU A 21 -6.08 -10.35 4.28
C GLU A 21 -6.76 -9.27 5.13
N LEU A 22 -6.51 -7.99 4.83
CA LEU A 22 -7.22 -6.88 5.47
C LEU A 22 -8.73 -6.94 5.21
N ALA A 23 -9.14 -7.19 3.97
CA ALA A 23 -10.54 -7.38 3.58
C ALA A 23 -11.18 -8.55 4.35
N ASN A 24 -10.50 -9.70 4.44
CA ASN A 24 -10.97 -10.87 5.17
C ASN A 24 -11.16 -10.59 6.66
N LYS A 25 -10.20 -9.93 7.30
CA LYS A 25 -10.27 -9.64 8.74
C LYS A 25 -11.31 -8.60 9.10
N THR A 26 -11.59 -7.65 8.20
CA THR A 26 -12.50 -6.54 8.46
C THR A 26 -13.89 -6.76 7.85
N GLY A 27 -14.04 -7.73 6.95
CA GLY A 27 -15.25 -7.89 6.14
C GLY A 27 -15.50 -6.74 5.15
N LEU A 28 -14.48 -5.92 4.87
CA LEU A 28 -14.55 -4.84 3.88
C LEU A 28 -14.27 -5.37 2.47
N ALA A 29 -15.01 -4.88 1.48
CA ALA A 29 -14.66 -5.10 0.08
C ALA A 29 -13.59 -4.09 -0.34
N ILE A 30 -12.33 -4.55 -0.49
CA ILE A 30 -11.21 -3.73 -0.94
C ILE A 30 -10.84 -4.17 -2.36
N THR A 31 -11.03 -3.29 -3.34
CA THR A 31 -10.74 -3.57 -4.75
C THR A 31 -9.52 -2.76 -5.21
N PRO A 32 -8.31 -3.33 -5.20
CA PRO A 32 -7.13 -2.64 -5.72
C PRO A 32 -7.20 -2.48 -7.23
N THR A 33 -6.62 -1.38 -7.72
CA THR A 33 -6.28 -1.21 -9.13
C THR A 33 -4.89 -1.77 -9.42
N VAL A 34 -4.53 -1.90 -10.69
CA VAL A 34 -3.15 -2.26 -11.07
C VAL A 34 -2.14 -1.24 -10.54
N PRO A 35 -0.94 -1.68 -10.08
CA PRO A 35 0.08 -0.76 -9.61
C PRO A 35 0.63 0.15 -10.71
N GLU A 36 0.86 1.41 -10.37
CA GLU A 36 1.59 2.36 -11.22
C GLU A 36 3.06 2.41 -10.78
N PHE A 37 3.98 2.43 -11.74
CA PHE A 37 5.41 2.51 -11.48
C PHE A 37 5.91 3.95 -11.61
N MET A 38 6.67 4.40 -10.61
CA MET A 38 7.35 5.70 -10.62
C MET A 38 8.80 5.51 -10.19
N MET A 39 9.69 6.21 -10.89
CA MET A 39 11.09 6.37 -10.50
C MET A 39 11.36 7.87 -10.37
N GLY A 40 11.94 8.29 -9.24
CA GLY A 40 12.14 9.69 -8.92
C GLY A 40 12.70 9.85 -7.52
N ASN A 41 12.82 11.10 -7.08
CA ASN A 41 13.19 11.41 -5.70
C ASN A 41 11.95 11.37 -4.79
N VAL A 42 12.15 11.64 -3.49
CA VAL A 42 11.05 11.65 -2.51
C VAL A 42 10.06 12.80 -2.77
N ASP A 43 10.53 13.96 -3.25
CA ASP A 43 9.66 15.10 -3.56
C ASP A 43 8.73 14.80 -4.74
N ASP A 44 9.19 14.05 -5.74
CA ASP A 44 8.39 13.60 -6.88
C ASP A 44 7.28 12.65 -6.40
N LEU A 45 7.62 11.70 -5.51
CA LEU A 45 6.66 10.78 -4.90
C LEU A 45 5.60 11.54 -4.08
N LEU A 46 6.03 12.47 -3.22
CA LEU A 46 5.12 13.28 -2.40
C LEU A 46 4.19 14.13 -3.26
N SER A 47 4.72 14.75 -4.31
CA SER A 47 3.93 15.53 -5.27
C SER A 47 2.89 14.66 -5.98
N SER A 48 3.27 13.44 -6.37
CA SER A 48 2.35 12.47 -6.97
C SER A 48 1.22 12.10 -6.02
N ILE A 49 1.53 11.79 -4.76
CA ILE A 49 0.54 11.46 -3.74
C ILE A 49 -0.42 12.65 -3.53
N GLN A 50 0.10 13.86 -3.39
CA GLN A 50 -0.72 15.08 -3.22
C GLN A 50 -1.67 15.32 -4.39
N SER A 51 -1.21 15.09 -5.64
CA SER A 51 -2.05 15.26 -6.83
C SER A 51 -3.17 14.21 -6.97
N LYS A 52 -2.95 12.99 -6.48
CA LYS A 52 -3.88 11.86 -6.61
C LYS A 52 -4.86 11.77 -5.45
N SER A 53 -4.55 12.40 -4.33
CA SER A 53 -5.31 12.25 -3.12
C SER A 53 -6.48 13.22 -3.05
N HIS A 54 -7.59 12.76 -2.48
CA HIS A 54 -8.75 13.61 -2.19
C HIS A 54 -8.36 14.72 -1.19
N PRO A 55 -9.04 15.88 -1.22
CA PRO A 55 -8.79 17.01 -0.31
C PRO A 55 -8.94 16.68 1.19
N GLU A 56 -9.46 15.49 1.52
CA GLU A 56 -9.64 14.98 2.88
C GLU A 56 -8.54 13.99 3.31
N LEU A 57 -7.29 14.23 2.91
CA LEU A 57 -6.16 13.53 3.50
C LEU A 57 -6.11 13.84 5.00
N ASP A 58 -6.47 12.84 5.81
CA ASP A 58 -6.15 12.87 7.23
C ASP A 58 -4.64 12.69 7.39
N SER A 59 -4.06 13.24 8.46
CA SER A 59 -2.61 13.17 8.71
C SER A 59 -2.13 11.78 9.14
N ARG A 60 -3.02 10.77 9.07
CA ARG A 60 -2.80 9.42 9.56
C ARG A 60 -2.65 8.47 8.39
N LEU A 61 -1.56 7.72 8.41
CA LEU A 61 -1.28 6.65 7.48
C LEU A 61 -1.18 5.32 8.22
N ILE A 62 -1.43 4.23 7.52
CA ILE A 62 -1.08 2.90 7.98
C ILE A 62 0.27 2.57 7.35
N TYR A 63 1.25 2.27 8.19
CA TYR A 63 2.58 1.86 7.79
C TYR A 63 2.77 0.38 8.08
N ILE A 64 3.16 -0.37 7.05
CA ILE A 64 3.52 -1.78 7.17
C ILE A 64 4.96 -1.92 6.66
N SER A 65 5.85 -2.40 7.54
CA SER A 65 7.22 -2.76 7.19
C SER A 65 7.34 -4.27 7.17
N THR A 66 7.96 -4.81 6.12
CA THR A 66 8.23 -6.22 5.97
C THR A 66 9.67 -6.40 5.55
N ASP A 67 10.42 -7.17 6.32
CA ASP A 67 11.81 -7.49 6.01
C ASP A 67 11.83 -8.89 5.40
N PHE A 68 12.18 -8.96 4.11
CA PHE A 68 12.26 -10.22 3.36
C PHE A 68 13.70 -10.72 3.35
N PHE A 69 13.90 -11.91 3.92
CA PHE A 69 15.21 -12.57 3.96
C PHE A 69 15.20 -13.79 3.04
N ARG A 70 16.15 -13.86 2.10
CA ARG A 70 16.39 -15.03 1.27
C ARG A 70 17.88 -15.23 1.04
N GLU A 71 18.42 -16.31 1.62
CA GLU A 71 19.85 -16.62 1.58
C GLU A 71 20.68 -15.40 2.03
N ASP A 72 21.53 -14.88 1.17
CA ASP A 72 22.37 -13.70 1.44
C ASP A 72 21.71 -12.37 0.98
N THR A 73 20.43 -12.39 0.64
CA THR A 73 19.67 -11.21 0.19
C THR A 73 18.67 -10.75 1.24
N GLU A 74 18.73 -9.46 1.57
CA GLU A 74 17.74 -8.75 2.37
C GLU A 74 17.01 -7.73 1.49
N LEU A 75 15.68 -7.77 1.51
CA LEU A 75 14.82 -6.81 0.83
C LEU A 75 13.86 -6.18 1.84
N LEU A 76 13.92 -4.86 1.95
CA LEU A 76 13.01 -4.08 2.79
C LEU A 76 11.76 -3.68 1.99
N GLY A 77 10.63 -4.26 2.35
CA GLY A 77 9.31 -3.86 1.88
C GLY A 77 8.70 -2.80 2.78
N ARG A 78 8.35 -1.63 2.22
CA ARG A 78 7.66 -0.56 2.95
C ARG A 78 6.36 -0.24 2.23
N LEU A 79 5.24 -0.47 2.89
CA LEU A 79 3.91 -0.17 2.39
C LEU A 79 3.31 0.99 3.20
N PHE A 80 2.84 2.00 2.47
CA PHE A 80 2.12 3.15 3.01
C PHE A 80 0.70 3.11 2.47
N MET A 81 -0.29 3.06 3.35
CA MET A 81 -1.70 3.22 2.98
C MET A 81 -2.20 4.56 3.52
N LEU A 82 -2.83 5.34 2.65
CA LEU A 82 -3.39 6.66 2.97
C LEU A 82 -4.93 6.61 2.87
N PRO A 83 -5.62 5.97 3.83
CA PRO A 83 -7.08 6.01 3.87
C PRO A 83 -7.57 7.41 4.23
N SER A 84 -8.76 7.79 3.75
CA SER A 84 -9.47 8.93 4.32
C SER A 84 -9.82 8.65 5.79
N ARG A 85 -10.02 9.70 6.59
CA ARG A 85 -10.45 9.57 7.99
C ARG A 85 -11.64 8.61 8.18
N PRO A 86 -12.76 8.74 7.45
CA PRO A 86 -13.89 7.81 7.63
C PRO A 86 -13.51 6.37 7.29
N ASN A 87 -12.72 6.14 6.24
CA ASN A 87 -12.28 4.78 5.87
C ASN A 87 -11.36 4.17 6.92
N LEU A 88 -10.49 4.97 7.54
CA LEU A 88 -9.61 4.51 8.61
C LEU A 88 -10.40 4.12 9.86
N VAL A 89 -11.38 4.94 10.26
CA VAL A 89 -12.24 4.66 11.41
C VAL A 89 -13.05 3.38 11.19
N ASP A 90 -13.65 3.22 10.00
CA ASP A 90 -14.42 2.01 9.65
C ASP A 90 -13.53 0.76 9.68
N LEU A 91 -12.34 0.84 9.06
CA LEU A 91 -11.37 -0.26 9.05
C LEU A 91 -10.98 -0.69 10.47
N VAL A 92 -10.61 0.25 11.33
CA VAL A 92 -10.18 -0.06 12.71
C VAL A 92 -11.34 -0.60 13.55
N SER A 93 -12.56 -0.08 13.37
CA SER A 93 -13.74 -0.51 14.14
C SER A 93 -14.14 -1.97 13.89
N ARG A 94 -13.70 -2.54 12.77
CA ARG A 94 -14.00 -3.91 12.35
C ARG A 94 -12.91 -4.92 12.66
N LEU A 95 -11.73 -4.46 13.09
CA LEU A 95 -10.67 -5.37 13.50
C LEU A 95 -11.10 -6.12 14.76
N PRO A 96 -10.90 -7.45 14.82
CA PRO A 96 -11.13 -8.20 16.04
C PRO A 96 -10.18 -7.68 17.14
N GLY A 97 -10.75 -7.34 18.29
CA GLY A 97 -10.00 -6.92 19.49
C GLY A 97 -9.30 -8.07 20.20
#